data_AF-A0A534RXQ6-F1
#
_entry.id   AF-A0A534RXQ6-F1
#
_cell.length_a   1.000
_cell.length_b   1.000
_cell.length_c   1.000
_cell.angle_alpha   90.00
_cell.angle_beta   90.00
_cell.angle_gamma   90.00
#
_symmetry.space_group_name_H-M   'P 1'
#
loop_
_entity.id
_entity.type
_entity.pdbx_description
1 polymer ?
#
loop_
_entity_poly.entity_id
_entity_poly.type
_entity_poly.pdbx_seq_one_letter_code
_entity_poly.pdbx_strand_id
1 'polypeptide(L)'
;MPTVKSNDTLLSRLVPFGLLGQTKPQHYREMLGILWENRKELPYAWNVLNHGVCDGCSLGPYGLRDNVLDGMHLCMSRLKLLKLNTMTALELSVMNDVNRLRGMEPEQLRSLSRLSHPMMRRKGERGFLRITWDEALDVVCKSIHNTAPHEMSFF
;
A
#
# COMPACT_ATOMS: atom_id res chain seq x y z
N MET A 1 -16.41 -1.78 31.12
CA MET A 1 -15.62 -0.67 30.53
C MET A 1 -14.17 -0.87 30.92
N PRO A 2 -13.20 -0.93 29.99
CA PRO A 2 -11.81 -1.04 30.38
C PRO A 2 -11.41 0.24 31.10
N THR A 3 -10.96 0.10 32.35
CA THR A 3 -10.46 1.17 33.18
C THR A 3 -9.14 1.66 32.60
N VAL A 4 -9.19 2.82 31.92
CA VAL A 4 -7.98 3.50 31.45
C VAL A 4 -7.22 3.94 32.71
N LYS A 5 -6.07 3.31 32.98
CA LYS A 5 -5.19 3.75 34.08
C LYS A 5 -4.74 5.19 33.80
N SER A 6 -5.01 6.09 34.74
CA SER A 6 -4.52 7.47 34.66
C SER A 6 -2.99 7.45 34.74
N ASN A 7 -2.33 7.98 33.71
CA ASN A 7 -0.87 8.04 33.62
C ASN A 7 -0.40 9.42 34.13
N ASP A 8 -0.48 9.58 35.45
CA ASP A 8 -0.30 10.86 36.14
C ASP A 8 1.17 11.07 36.56
N THR A 9 2.06 11.16 35.56
CA THR A 9 3.50 11.36 35.75
C THR A 9 3.90 12.83 35.58
N LEU A 10 5.00 13.26 36.20
CA LEU A 10 5.55 14.63 36.01
C LEU A 10 5.79 14.96 34.52
N LEU A 11 6.16 13.94 33.75
CA LEU A 11 6.42 14.04 32.32
C LEU A 11 5.12 14.22 31.51
N SER A 12 3.99 13.63 31.93
CA SER A 12 2.69 13.89 31.28
C SER A 12 2.14 15.28 31.59
N ARG A 13 2.59 15.93 32.67
CA ARG A 13 2.21 17.30 33.06
C ARG A 13 3.08 18.39 32.40
N LEU A 14 4.34 18.08 32.09
CA LEU A 14 5.29 19.01 31.45
C LEU A 14 5.23 19.01 29.92
N VAL A 15 4.59 18.00 29.32
CA VAL A 15 4.52 17.83 27.88
C VAL A 15 3.13 18.22 27.38
N PRO A 16 2.94 19.45 26.86
CA PRO A 16 1.64 19.87 26.37
C PRO A 16 1.17 18.93 25.25
N PHE A 17 -0.12 18.56 25.27
CA PHE A 17 -0.80 17.74 24.26
C PHE A 17 -0.32 16.28 24.11
N GLY A 18 0.40 15.70 25.08
CA GLY A 18 0.77 14.29 24.99
C GLY A 18 1.72 13.98 23.82
N LEU A 19 2.59 14.93 23.45
CA LEU A 19 3.62 14.78 22.40
C LEU A 19 4.50 13.53 22.58
N LEU A 20 4.62 13.01 23.81
CA LEU A 20 5.36 11.78 24.13
C LEU A 20 4.46 10.53 24.32
N GLY A 21 3.29 10.50 23.69
CA GLY A 21 2.51 9.25 23.48
C GLY A 21 1.64 8.81 24.66
N GLN A 22 1.21 9.75 25.51
CA GLN A 22 0.56 9.41 26.78
C GLN A 22 -0.95 9.19 26.67
N THR A 23 -1.65 9.92 25.79
CA THR A 23 -3.10 9.75 25.59
C THR A 23 -3.50 10.24 24.18
N LYS A 24 -4.20 9.38 23.42
CA LYS A 24 -4.76 9.58 22.06
C LYS A 24 -3.78 9.36 20.87
N PRO A 25 -4.22 8.71 19.77
CA PRO A 25 -3.45 8.64 18.53
C PRO A 25 -3.11 10.04 18.02
N GLN A 26 -1.84 10.24 17.63
CA GLN A 26 -1.31 11.53 17.17
C GLN A 26 -1.67 11.75 15.70
N HIS A 27 -2.96 11.81 15.37
CA HIS A 27 -3.45 11.86 13.99
C HIS A 27 -2.78 12.96 13.17
N TYR A 28 -2.56 14.15 13.71
CA TYR A 28 -1.84 15.21 13.00
C TYR A 28 -0.38 14.86 12.70
N ARG A 29 0.34 14.20 13.62
CA ARG A 29 1.72 13.75 13.36
C ARG A 29 1.75 12.61 12.35
N GLU A 30 0.80 11.69 12.41
CA GLU A 30 0.66 10.63 11.42
C GLU A 30 0.32 11.20 10.03
N MET A 31 -0.60 12.16 9.96
CA MET A 31 -0.94 12.89 8.73
C MET A 31 0.28 13.62 8.15
N LEU A 32 1.08 14.28 8.99
CA LEU A 32 2.34 14.89 8.57
C LEU A 32 3.33 13.84 8.03
N GLY A 33 3.42 12.68 8.67
CA GLY A 33 4.22 11.56 8.19
C GLY A 33 3.78 11.07 6.81
N ILE A 34 2.47 10.96 6.59
CA ILE A 34 1.87 10.54 5.31
C ILE A 34 2.13 11.59 4.22
N LEU A 35 1.98 12.87 4.56
CA LEU A 35 2.31 13.97 3.65
C LEU A 35 3.79 13.89 3.24
N TRP A 36 4.68 13.63 4.20
CA TRP A 36 6.12 13.49 3.95
C TRP A 36 6.44 12.26 3.09
N GLU A 37 5.79 11.13 3.31
CA GLU A 37 5.94 9.90 2.52
C GLU A 37 5.51 10.09 1.06
N ASN A 38 4.51 10.93 0.84
CA ASN A 38 3.94 11.27 -0.48
C ASN A 38 4.51 12.56 -1.07
N ARG A 39 5.52 13.18 -0.45
CA ARG A 39 6.03 14.52 -0.82
C ARG A 39 6.45 14.70 -2.29
N LYS A 40 6.84 13.62 -2.95
CA LYS A 40 7.24 13.63 -4.38
C LYS A 40 6.04 13.61 -5.34
N GLU A 41 4.88 13.15 -4.88
CA GLU A 41 3.69 12.88 -5.69
C GLU A 41 2.46 13.64 -5.16
N LEU A 42 2.64 14.75 -4.43
CA LEU A 42 1.55 15.45 -3.75
C LEU A 42 0.40 15.87 -4.68
N PRO A 43 0.64 16.43 -5.88
CA PRO A 43 -0.45 16.78 -6.80
C PRO A 43 -1.26 15.55 -7.20
N TYR A 44 -0.59 14.43 -7.45
CA TYR A 44 -1.25 13.18 -7.80
C TYR A 44 -1.98 12.56 -6.61
N ALA A 45 -1.37 12.58 -5.42
CA ALA A 45 -1.99 12.15 -4.18
C ALA A 45 -3.30 12.93 -3.89
N TRP A 46 -3.29 14.23 -4.15
CA TRP A 46 -4.48 15.09 -4.05
C TRP A 46 -5.56 14.70 -5.06
N ASN A 47 -5.18 14.38 -6.30
CA ASN A 47 -6.12 13.87 -7.30
C ASN A 47 -6.75 12.54 -6.89
N VAL A 48 -5.96 11.62 -6.32
CA VAL A 48 -6.45 10.33 -5.77
C VAL A 48 -7.44 10.58 -4.63
N LEU A 49 -7.18 11.54 -3.75
CA LEU A 49 -8.10 11.86 -2.64
C LEU A 49 -9.40 12.52 -3.13
N ASN A 50 -9.34 13.40 -4.12
CA ASN A 50 -10.51 14.14 -4.62
C ASN A 50 -11.37 13.39 -5.63
N HIS A 51 -10.79 12.46 -6.38
CA HIS A 51 -11.48 11.79 -7.48
C HIS A 51 -11.46 10.26 -7.37
N GLY A 52 -10.60 9.71 -6.52
CA GLY A 52 -10.50 8.26 -6.31
C GLY A 52 -11.52 7.73 -5.30
N VAL A 53 -11.66 6.41 -5.29
CA VAL A 53 -12.47 5.67 -4.32
C VAL A 53 -11.58 5.17 -3.18
N CYS A 54 -12.14 4.99 -1.98
CA CYS A 54 -11.41 4.39 -0.87
C CYS A 54 -11.39 2.85 -0.95
N ASP A 55 -10.19 2.27 -1.00
CA ASP A 55 -9.97 0.81 -1.04
C ASP A 55 -10.18 0.09 0.30
N GLY A 56 -10.35 0.85 1.39
CA GLY A 56 -10.37 0.31 2.76
C GLY A 56 -11.67 0.52 3.52
N CYS A 57 -12.70 1.11 2.90
CA CYS A 57 -13.96 1.42 3.56
C CYS A 57 -15.14 0.86 2.75
N SER A 58 -16.03 0.13 3.41
CA SER A 58 -17.25 -0.41 2.81
C SER A 58 -18.22 0.68 2.32
N LEU A 59 -18.15 1.88 2.88
CA LEU A 59 -18.95 3.02 2.41
C LEU A 59 -18.47 3.57 1.06
N GLY A 60 -17.26 3.19 0.63
CA GLY A 60 -16.71 3.52 -0.68
C GLY A 60 -16.81 5.01 -1.05
N PRO A 61 -16.32 5.95 -0.21
CA PRO A 61 -16.36 7.37 -0.54
C PRO A 61 -15.72 7.62 -1.90
N TYR A 62 -16.39 8.41 -2.73
CA TYR A 62 -15.92 8.87 -4.03
C TYR A 62 -15.42 10.31 -3.86
N GLY A 63 -14.11 10.49 -4.05
CA GLY A 63 -13.45 11.71 -3.61
C GLY A 63 -13.46 11.81 -2.08
N LEU A 64 -13.75 12.99 -1.54
CA LEU A 64 -13.76 13.25 -0.09
C LEU A 64 -15.16 13.16 0.54
N ARG A 65 -16.14 12.56 -0.12
CA ARG A 65 -17.54 12.48 0.35
C ARG A 65 -18.09 11.06 0.19
N ASP A 66 -19.15 10.77 0.94
CA ASP A 66 -19.94 9.56 0.81
C ASP A 66 -21.45 9.88 0.83
N ASN A 67 -22.28 8.85 0.68
CA ASN A 67 -23.74 8.96 0.58
C ASN A 67 -24.47 8.89 1.94
N VAL A 68 -23.75 8.71 3.04
CA VAL A 68 -24.31 8.39 4.37
C VAL A 68 -24.10 9.53 5.35
N LEU A 69 -22.89 10.10 5.40
CA LEU A 69 -22.53 11.17 6.31
C LEU A 69 -22.36 12.49 5.55
N ASP A 70 -22.96 13.55 6.09
CA ASP A 70 -22.69 14.90 5.62
C ASP A 70 -21.26 15.33 6.02
N GLY A 71 -20.52 15.86 5.05
CA GLY A 71 -19.19 16.44 5.26
C GLY A 71 -18.03 15.67 4.61
N MET A 72 -16.83 15.81 5.17
CA MET A 72 -15.61 15.18 4.64
C MET A 72 -15.45 13.76 5.17
N HIS A 73 -15.36 12.78 4.27
CA HIS A 73 -14.97 11.41 4.58
C HIS A 73 -13.49 11.19 4.29
N LEU A 74 -12.67 11.42 5.31
CA LEU A 74 -11.24 11.12 5.28
C LEU A 74 -10.80 10.49 6.59
N CYS A 75 -10.49 9.20 6.55
CA CYS A 75 -9.99 8.45 7.70
C CYS A 75 -8.48 8.20 7.60
N MET A 76 -7.85 7.92 8.75
CA MET A 76 -6.42 7.60 8.79
C MET A 76 -6.07 6.34 8.00
N SER A 77 -6.95 5.35 7.93
CA SER A 77 -6.72 4.13 7.14
C SER A 77 -6.53 4.45 5.67
N ARG A 78 -7.39 5.32 5.10
CA ARG A 78 -7.27 5.78 3.71
C ARG A 78 -5.97 6.55 3.51
N LEU A 79 -5.61 7.45 4.42
CA LEU A 79 -4.37 8.21 4.33
C LEU A 79 -3.13 7.31 4.39
N LYS A 80 -3.12 6.29 5.27
CA LYS A 80 -2.00 5.33 5.38
C LYS A 80 -1.84 4.47 4.12
N LEU A 81 -2.93 4.18 3.42
CA LEU A 81 -2.91 3.43 2.15
C LEU A 81 -2.64 4.32 0.93
N LEU A 82 -2.64 5.65 1.08
CA LEU A 82 -2.43 6.60 -0.03
C LEU A 82 -1.13 6.32 -0.77
N LYS A 83 -0.08 5.90 -0.05
CA LYS A 83 1.21 5.57 -0.66
C LYS A 83 1.10 4.47 -1.72
N LEU A 84 0.25 3.46 -1.51
CA LEU A 84 0.07 2.36 -2.48
C LEU A 84 -0.43 2.87 -3.83
N ASN A 85 -1.24 3.93 -3.81
CA ASN A 85 -1.78 4.55 -5.02
C ASN A 85 -0.79 5.50 -5.69
N THR A 86 0.17 6.07 -4.96
CA THR A 86 1.17 7.03 -5.46
C THR A 86 2.54 6.42 -5.72
N MET A 87 2.70 5.10 -5.52
CA MET A 87 3.94 4.40 -5.81
C MET A 87 4.27 4.48 -7.31
N THR A 88 5.51 4.85 -7.60
CA THR A 88 6.04 4.90 -8.96
C THR A 88 6.24 3.48 -9.51
N ALA A 89 6.57 3.38 -10.80
CA ALA A 89 7.08 2.12 -11.34
C ALA A 89 8.35 1.71 -10.59
N LEU A 90 8.51 0.41 -10.35
CA LEU A 90 9.75 -0.15 -9.82
C LEU A 90 10.86 -0.16 -10.88
N GLU A 91 12.09 -0.08 -10.40
CA GLU A 91 13.29 -0.27 -11.22
C GLU A 91 13.44 -1.75 -11.59
N LEU A 92 13.32 -2.07 -12.88
CA LEU A 92 13.28 -3.47 -13.37
C LEU A 92 14.54 -4.26 -13.01
N SER A 93 15.68 -3.58 -12.89
CA SER A 93 16.96 -4.19 -12.52
C SER A 93 16.94 -4.91 -11.16
N VAL A 94 16.05 -4.49 -10.25
CA VAL A 94 15.88 -5.13 -8.93
C VAL A 94 15.33 -6.55 -9.06
N MET A 95 14.59 -6.84 -10.13
CA MET A 95 13.98 -8.15 -10.37
C MET A 95 14.95 -9.20 -10.94
N ASN A 96 16.17 -8.80 -11.29
CA ASN A 96 17.17 -9.67 -11.94
C ASN A 96 17.79 -10.71 -10.98
N ASP A 97 17.51 -10.64 -9.68
CA ASP A 97 18.04 -11.59 -8.69
C ASP A 97 16.98 -11.98 -7.64
N VAL A 98 16.38 -13.16 -7.81
CA VAL A 98 15.37 -13.68 -6.88
C VAL A 98 15.97 -14.04 -5.52
N ASN A 99 17.24 -14.42 -5.44
CA ASN A 99 17.84 -14.76 -4.15
C ASN A 99 17.97 -13.51 -3.28
N ARG A 100 18.28 -12.35 -3.90
CA ARG A 100 18.26 -11.07 -3.21
C ARG A 100 16.86 -10.72 -2.70
N LEU A 101 15.83 -10.91 -3.52
CA LEU A 101 14.43 -10.63 -3.14
C LEU A 101 13.96 -11.52 -1.99
N ARG A 102 14.35 -12.81 -1.98
CA ARG A 102 13.99 -13.76 -0.91
C ARG A 102 14.58 -13.39 0.45
N GLY A 103 15.69 -12.67 0.48
CA GLY A 103 16.32 -12.20 1.71
C GLY A 103 15.78 -10.87 2.25
N MET A 104 14.79 -10.27 1.58
CA MET A 104 14.18 -9.01 2.00
C MET A 104 12.96 -9.25 2.89
N GLU A 105 12.79 -8.40 3.89
CA GLU A 105 11.58 -8.35 4.70
C GLU A 105 10.38 -7.83 3.87
N PRO A 106 9.13 -8.20 4.21
CA PRO A 106 7.94 -7.77 3.47
C PRO A 106 7.82 -6.26 3.27
N GLU A 107 8.22 -5.46 4.26
CA GLU A 107 8.21 -4.00 4.21
C GLU A 107 9.21 -3.47 3.18
N GLN A 108 10.38 -4.11 3.09
CA GLN A 108 11.41 -3.78 2.12
C GLN A 108 10.94 -4.11 0.70
N LEU A 109 10.30 -5.27 0.50
CA LEU A 109 9.70 -5.64 -0.79
C LEU A 109 8.64 -4.63 -1.23
N ARG A 110 7.76 -4.19 -0.32
CA ARG A 110 6.76 -3.14 -0.61
C ARG A 110 7.42 -1.82 -0.99
N SER A 111 8.54 -1.46 -0.37
CA SER A 111 9.27 -0.22 -0.69
C SER A 111 9.90 -0.20 -2.09
N LEU A 112 10.00 -1.35 -2.79
CA LEU A 112 10.56 -1.43 -4.14
C LEU A 112 9.71 -0.75 -5.21
N SER A 113 8.53 -0.24 -4.85
CA SER A 113 7.57 0.40 -5.75
C SER A 113 6.73 -0.59 -6.58
N ARG A 114 5.97 -0.12 -7.58
CA ARG A 114 4.91 -0.90 -8.24
C ARG A 114 5.44 -1.72 -9.42
N LEU A 115 5.02 -2.98 -9.53
CA LEU A 115 5.18 -3.78 -10.75
C LEU A 115 4.38 -3.16 -11.88
N SER A 116 5.07 -2.56 -12.86
CA SER A 116 4.46 -1.80 -13.95
C SER A 116 4.29 -2.62 -15.24
N HIS A 117 4.93 -3.78 -15.34
CA HIS A 117 4.93 -4.63 -16.52
C HIS A 117 4.85 -6.11 -16.13
N PRO A 118 4.36 -6.99 -17.02
CA PRO A 118 4.50 -8.43 -16.86
C PRO A 118 5.97 -8.84 -16.79
N MET A 119 6.27 -9.74 -15.86
CA MET A 119 7.62 -10.24 -15.59
C MET A 119 7.58 -11.78 -15.61
N MET A 120 8.52 -12.41 -16.31
CA MET A 120 8.61 -13.86 -16.40
C MET A 120 9.96 -14.34 -15.89
N ARG A 121 9.93 -15.45 -15.16
CA ARG A 121 11.12 -16.19 -14.77
C ARG A 121 10.92 -17.67 -15.10
N ARG A 122 11.83 -18.24 -15.86
CA ARG A 122 11.86 -19.67 -16.17
C ARG A 122 12.61 -20.44 -15.08
N LYS A 123 12.35 -21.75 -15.02
CA LYS A 123 13.05 -22.64 -14.09
C LYS A 123 14.57 -22.58 -14.36
N GLY A 124 15.35 -22.35 -13.31
CA GLY A 124 16.81 -22.22 -13.38
C GLY A 124 17.33 -20.80 -13.63
N GLU A 125 16.47 -19.85 -14.02
CA GLU A 125 16.90 -18.46 -14.21
C GLU A 125 17.13 -17.75 -12.87
N ARG A 126 18.11 -16.84 -12.86
CA ARG A 126 18.50 -16.06 -11.68
C ARG A 126 17.44 -15.04 -11.26
N GLY A 127 16.75 -14.45 -12.23
CA GLY A 127 15.86 -13.29 -12.06
C GLY A 127 14.63 -13.38 -12.94
N PHE A 128 13.79 -12.36 -12.85
CA PHE A 128 12.71 -12.14 -13.79
C PHE A 128 13.15 -11.20 -14.91
N LEU A 129 12.64 -11.44 -16.11
CA LEU A 129 12.77 -10.55 -17.25
C LEU A 129 11.42 -9.94 -17.58
N ARG A 130 11.43 -8.69 -18.03
CA ARG A 130 10.23 -8.05 -18.57
C ARG A 130 9.83 -8.75 -19.85
N ILE A 131 8.54 -9.04 -19.97
CA ILE A 131 7.92 -9.55 -21.20
C ILE A 131 6.77 -8.63 -21.60
N THR A 132 6.27 -8.82 -22.82
CA THR A 132 5.08 -8.11 -23.31
C THR A 132 3.80 -8.73 -22.73
N TRP A 133 2.69 -8.00 -22.83
CA TRP A 133 1.38 -8.53 -22.45
C TRP A 133 0.96 -9.70 -23.34
N ASP A 134 1.23 -9.63 -24.65
CA ASP A 134 0.91 -10.72 -25.58
C ASP A 134 1.66 -12.00 -25.24
N GLU A 135 2.97 -11.89 -24.95
CA GLU A 135 3.77 -13.04 -24.48
C GLU A 135 3.27 -13.58 -23.14
N ALA A 136 2.89 -12.71 -22.20
CA ALA A 136 2.41 -13.14 -20.89
C ALA A 136 1.08 -13.90 -21.00
N LEU A 137 0.15 -13.38 -21.81
CA LEU A 137 -1.14 -14.01 -22.06
C LEU A 137 -0.99 -15.31 -22.83
N ASP A 138 -0.13 -15.37 -23.85
CA ASP A 138 0.14 -16.59 -24.61
C ASP A 138 0.67 -17.71 -23.70
N VAL A 139 1.61 -17.40 -22.80
CA VAL A 139 2.12 -18.37 -21.82
C VAL A 139 1.01 -18.85 -20.89
N VAL A 140 0.23 -17.95 -20.30
CA VAL A 140 -0.85 -18.29 -19.37
C VAL A 140 -1.94 -19.11 -20.06
N CYS A 141 -2.38 -18.71 -21.26
CA CYS A 141 -3.39 -19.42 -22.03
C CYS A 141 -2.94 -20.83 -22.41
N LYS A 142 -1.68 -20.99 -22.85
CA LYS A 142 -1.11 -22.32 -23.14
C LYS A 142 -1.06 -23.20 -21.89
N SER A 143 -0.66 -22.64 -20.75
CA SER A 143 -0.66 -23.39 -19.48
C SER A 143 -2.08 -23.82 -19.10
N ILE A 144 -3.05 -22.91 -19.12
CA ILE A 144 -4.45 -23.21 -18.80
C ILE A 144 -5.02 -24.28 -19.73
N HIS A 145 -4.77 -24.19 -21.04
CA HIS A 145 -5.27 -25.15 -22.02
C HIS A 145 -4.69 -26.57 -21.82
N ASN A 146 -3.44 -26.66 -21.35
CA ASN A 146 -2.74 -27.93 -21.15
C ASN A 146 -2.91 -28.52 -19.74
N THR A 147 -3.63 -27.85 -18.84
CA THR A 147 -3.88 -28.31 -17.47
C THR A 147 -5.29 -28.88 -17.37
N ALA A 148 -5.44 -30.09 -16.81
CA ALA A 148 -6.76 -30.67 -16.63
C ALA A 148 -7.59 -29.83 -15.64
N PRO A 149 -8.92 -29.70 -15.81
CA PRO A 149 -9.72 -28.81 -14.97
C PRO A 149 -9.63 -29.08 -13.45
N HIS A 150 -9.40 -30.33 -13.05
CA HIS A 150 -9.28 -30.73 -11.65
C HIS A 150 -7.89 -30.47 -11.04
N GLU A 151 -6.90 -30.08 -11.86
CA GLU A 151 -5.55 -29.69 -11.45
C GLU A 151 -5.38 -28.16 -11.40
N MET A 152 -6.43 -27.41 -11.72
CA MET A 152 -6.44 -25.94 -11.77
C MET A 152 -7.12 -25.34 -10.53
N SER A 153 -6.54 -24.28 -9.98
CA SER A 153 -7.10 -23.55 -8.84
C SER A 153 -6.90 -22.04 -8.98
N PHE A 154 -7.80 -21.27 -8.37
CA PHE A 154 -7.79 -19.81 -8.33
C PHE A 154 -7.96 -19.36 -6.87
N PHE A 155 -7.17 -18.38 -6.43
CA PHE A 155 -7.19 -17.81 -5.08
C PHE A 155 -7.15 -16.29 -5.16
#